data_AF-A0A1I2IH46-F1
#
_entry.id   AF-A0A1I2IH46-F1
#
_cell.length_a   1.000
_cell.length_b   1.000
_cell.length_c   1.000
_cell.angle_alpha   90.00
_cell.angle_beta   90.00
_cell.angle_gamma   90.00
#
_symmetry.space_group_name_H-M   'P 1'
#
loop_
_entity.id
_entity.type
_entity.pdbx_description
1 polymer ?
#
loop_
_entity_poly.entity_id
_entity_poly.type
_entity_poly.pdbx_seq_one_letter_code
_entity_poly.pdbx_strand_id
1 'polypeptide(L)'
;MALDEQLELHGRISPRALHNIYNVRGKVNMHPHVKEHIAFAYFSGKIAEQGQVDKSLFNEMLLEYKANGFTGLESILITEMKKDGLSLAQVIEAGRDQVVNLLYLRAYQALDFALVQGAISESTMIYGLLICKKTR
;
A
#
# COMPACT_ATOMS: atom_id res chain seq x y z
N MET A 1 23.39 16.60 -0.21
CA MET A 1 22.20 16.64 0.63
C MET A 1 22.20 15.41 1.50
N ALA A 2 22.22 15.59 2.81
CA ALA A 2 22.22 14.51 3.79
C ALA A 2 20.85 13.78 3.81
N LEU A 3 20.78 12.58 4.39
CA LEU A 3 19.59 11.72 4.32
C LEU A 3 18.41 12.30 5.11
N ASP A 4 18.68 12.87 6.27
CA ASP A 4 17.75 13.64 7.11
C ASP A 4 17.13 14.81 6.33
N GLU A 5 17.94 15.59 5.63
CA GLU A 5 17.46 16.69 4.78
C GLU A 5 16.57 16.19 3.63
N GLN A 6 16.89 15.03 3.05
CA GLN A 6 16.07 14.41 2.00
C GLN A 6 14.74 13.84 2.53
N LEU A 7 14.74 13.32 3.76
CA LEU A 7 13.54 12.76 4.38
C LEU A 7 12.53 13.86 4.75
N GLU A 8 12.97 15.06 5.12
CA GLU A 8 12.06 16.19 5.41
C GLU A 8 11.43 16.81 4.16
N LEU A 9 11.91 16.46 2.97
CA LEU A 9 11.56 17.13 1.71
C LEU A 9 10.05 17.06 1.44
N HIS A 10 9.41 15.91 1.71
CA HIS A 10 7.98 15.71 1.45
C HIS A 10 7.07 16.60 2.31
N GLY A 11 7.52 17.03 3.49
CA GLY A 11 6.76 17.92 4.39
C GLY A 11 6.96 19.41 4.14
N ARG A 12 7.96 19.79 3.33
CA ARG A 12 8.35 21.20 3.07
C ARG A 12 7.97 21.70 1.69
N ILE A 13 7.53 20.81 0.80
CA ILE A 13 7.20 21.13 -0.59
C ILE A 13 5.69 21.24 -0.78
N SER A 14 5.27 22.14 -1.67
CA SER A 14 3.85 22.27 -2.03
C SER A 14 3.34 21.01 -2.75
N PRO A 15 2.02 20.72 -2.73
CA PRO A 15 1.45 19.57 -3.46
C PRO A 15 1.84 19.54 -4.95
N ARG A 16 1.88 20.72 -5.59
CA ARG A 16 2.34 20.86 -6.97
C ARG A 16 3.82 20.50 -7.15
N ALA A 17 4.68 20.90 -6.21
CA ALA A 17 6.09 20.53 -6.23
C ALA A 17 6.28 19.03 -5.97
N LEU A 18 5.51 18.45 -5.04
CA LEU A 18 5.49 17.00 -4.78
C LEU A 18 5.10 16.20 -6.02
N HIS A 19 4.07 16.63 -6.75
CA HIS A 19 3.65 16.01 -8.01
C HIS A 19 4.78 16.02 -9.06
N ASN A 20 5.46 17.15 -9.21
CA ASN A 20 6.59 17.27 -10.14
C ASN A 20 7.76 16.39 -9.73
N ILE A 21 8.12 16.39 -8.44
CA ILE A 21 9.21 15.57 -7.90
C ILE A 21 8.89 14.09 -8.05
N TYR A 22 7.67 13.66 -7.73
CA TYR A 22 7.21 12.29 -7.95
C TYR A 22 7.47 11.89 -9.40
N ASN A 23 7.00 12.67 -10.38
CA ASN A 23 7.14 12.32 -11.81
C ASN A 23 8.59 12.24 -12.32
N VAL A 24 9.54 12.89 -11.66
CA VAL A 24 10.96 12.84 -12.04
C VAL A 24 11.82 11.99 -11.09
N ARG A 25 11.25 11.40 -10.04
CA ARG A 25 11.99 10.68 -8.97
C ARG A 25 12.90 9.57 -9.47
N GLY A 26 12.52 8.91 -10.58
CA GLY A 26 13.33 7.87 -11.21
C GLY A 26 14.61 8.39 -11.89
N LYS A 27 14.64 9.69 -12.21
CA LYS A 27 15.76 10.38 -12.88
C LYS A 27 16.64 11.17 -11.92
N VAL A 28 16.22 11.32 -10.66
CA VAL A 28 16.99 12.01 -9.63
C VAL A 28 17.69 10.98 -8.74
N ASN A 29 18.96 11.22 -8.44
CA ASN A 29 19.69 10.42 -7.46
C ASN A 29 19.15 10.72 -6.05
N MET A 30 18.26 9.86 -5.57
CA MET A 30 17.63 9.93 -4.25
C MET A 30 17.76 8.58 -3.56
N HIS A 31 17.88 8.60 -2.23
CA HIS A 31 17.87 7.37 -1.44
C HIS A 31 16.55 6.60 -1.65
N PRO A 32 16.55 5.24 -1.71
CA PRO A 32 15.32 4.45 -1.90
C PRO A 32 14.20 4.80 -0.92
N HIS A 33 14.51 4.95 0.38
CA HIS A 33 13.52 5.38 1.38
C HIS A 33 12.92 6.76 1.10
N VAL A 34 13.70 7.70 0.55
CA VAL A 34 13.20 9.03 0.19
C VAL A 34 12.19 8.91 -0.96
N LYS A 35 12.47 8.04 -1.95
CA LYS A 35 11.52 7.75 -3.04
C LYS A 35 10.22 7.14 -2.51
N GLU A 36 10.31 6.24 -1.54
CA GLU A 36 9.15 5.67 -0.85
C GLU A 36 8.33 6.73 -0.12
N HIS A 37 8.97 7.60 0.67
CA HIS A 37 8.28 8.70 1.36
C HIS A 37 7.62 9.69 0.39
N ILE A 38 8.27 10.01 -0.74
CA ILE A 38 7.69 10.84 -1.79
C ILE A 38 6.48 10.16 -2.42
N ALA A 39 6.57 8.87 -2.73
CA ALA A 39 5.46 8.10 -3.27
C ALA A 39 4.28 8.05 -2.28
N PHE A 40 4.55 7.76 -1.01
CA PHE A 40 3.54 7.79 0.05
C PHE A 40 2.83 9.14 0.12
N ALA A 41 3.58 10.24 0.27
CA ALA A 41 3.02 11.58 0.37
C ALA A 41 2.20 11.95 -0.87
N TYR A 42 2.66 11.56 -2.06
CA TYR A 42 1.97 11.81 -3.32
C TYR A 42 0.59 11.14 -3.35
N PHE A 43 0.52 9.82 -3.07
CA PHE A 43 -0.75 9.10 -3.11
C PHE A 43 -1.68 9.49 -1.96
N SER A 44 -1.16 9.70 -0.75
CA SER A 44 -1.97 10.20 0.36
C SER A 44 -2.58 11.58 0.06
N GLY A 45 -1.83 12.47 -0.59
CA GLY A 45 -2.33 13.76 -1.04
C GLY A 45 -3.45 13.62 -2.08
N LYS A 46 -3.28 12.76 -3.09
CA LYS A 46 -4.31 12.48 -4.11
C LYS A 46 -5.60 11.94 -3.49
N ILE A 47 -5.49 11.04 -2.53
CA ILE A 47 -6.65 10.47 -1.82
C ILE A 47 -7.35 11.55 -0.99
N ALA A 48 -6.60 12.42 -0.31
CA ALA A 48 -7.17 13.52 0.46
C ALA A 48 -7.90 14.54 -0.44
N GLU A 49 -7.39 14.79 -1.65
CA GLU A 49 -8.03 15.68 -2.64
C GLU A 49 -9.30 15.07 -3.27
N GLN A 50 -9.26 13.77 -3.60
CA GLN A 50 -10.36 13.08 -4.29
C GLN A 50 -11.42 12.50 -3.34
N GLY A 51 -11.08 12.34 -2.06
CA GLY A 51 -11.92 11.74 -1.02
C GLY A 51 -12.11 10.22 -1.12
N GLN A 52 -11.72 9.60 -2.24
CA GLN A 52 -11.82 8.16 -2.49
C GLN A 52 -10.74 7.71 -3.49
N VAL A 53 -10.46 6.41 -3.51
CA VAL A 53 -9.53 5.81 -4.49
C VAL A 53 -10.30 5.35 -5.72
N ASP A 54 -10.26 6.17 -6.77
CA ASP A 54 -10.81 5.76 -8.06
C ASP A 54 -9.97 4.67 -8.75
N LYS A 55 -10.50 4.08 -9.83
CA LYS A 55 -9.84 3.00 -10.57
C LYS A 55 -8.50 3.44 -11.19
N SER A 56 -8.40 4.68 -11.64
CA SER A 56 -7.18 5.21 -12.24
C SER A 56 -6.07 5.31 -11.19
N LEU A 57 -6.39 5.90 -10.04
CA LEU A 57 -5.47 6.07 -8.93
C LEU A 57 -5.04 4.72 -8.35
N PHE A 58 -5.97 3.78 -8.21
CA PHE A 58 -5.67 2.42 -7.76
C PHE A 58 -4.68 1.70 -8.68
N ASN A 59 -4.88 1.80 -10.00
CA ASN A 59 -3.97 1.20 -10.98
C ASN A 59 -2.58 1.85 -10.92
N GLU A 60 -2.50 3.17 -10.76
CA GLU A 60 -1.23 3.89 -10.61
C GLU A 60 -0.47 3.41 -9.36
N MET A 61 -1.15 3.27 -8.23
CA MET A 61 -0.57 2.74 -6.99
C MET A 61 -0.05 1.31 -7.15
N LEU A 62 -0.80 0.44 -7.82
CA LEU A 62 -0.40 -0.94 -8.04
C LEU A 62 0.81 -1.05 -8.97
N LEU A 63 0.87 -0.25 -10.03
CA LEU A 63 2.04 -0.19 -10.91
C LEU A 63 3.28 0.27 -10.15
N GLU A 64 3.13 1.28 -9.30
CA GLU A 64 4.23 1.80 -8.50
C GLU A 64 4.74 0.78 -7.47
N TYR A 65 3.82 0.10 -6.79
CA TYR A 65 4.16 -0.96 -5.85
C TYR A 65 4.90 -2.12 -6.54
N LYS A 66 4.45 -2.54 -7.73
CA LYS A 66 5.14 -3.60 -8.50
C LYS A 66 6.55 -3.21 -8.90
N ALA A 67 6.74 -1.96 -9.30
CA ALA A 67 8.03 -1.50 -9.79
C ALA A 67 9.06 -1.36 -8.66
N ASN A 68 8.63 -1.01 -7.44
CA ASN A 68 9.56 -0.59 -6.38
C ASN A 68 9.45 -1.37 -5.06
N GLY A 69 8.35 -2.09 -4.82
CA GLY A 69 8.12 -2.80 -3.56
C GLY A 69 7.95 -1.90 -2.34
N PHE A 70 7.45 -0.67 -2.53
CA PHE A 70 7.29 0.30 -1.44
C PHE A 70 6.21 -0.14 -0.43
N THR A 71 6.63 -0.48 0.78
CA THR A 71 5.77 -0.90 1.89
C THR A 71 4.84 0.21 2.39
N GLY A 72 5.24 1.47 2.20
CA GLY A 72 4.37 2.62 2.43
C GLY A 72 3.11 2.59 1.55
N LEU A 73 3.21 2.15 0.29
CA LEU A 73 2.06 2.04 -0.60
C LEU A 73 1.15 0.87 -0.23
N GLU A 74 1.75 -0.25 0.18
CA GLU A 74 1.02 -1.39 0.73
C GLU A 74 0.16 -0.95 1.94
N SER A 75 0.73 -0.13 2.84
CA SER A 75 0.02 0.41 3.99
C SER A 75 -1.19 1.29 3.60
N ILE A 76 -1.04 2.12 2.56
CA ILE A 76 -2.16 2.94 2.04
C ILE A 76 -3.25 2.03 1.47
N LEU A 77 -2.89 1.08 0.60
CA LEU A 77 -3.84 0.15 -0.02
C LEU A 77 -4.64 -0.62 1.03
N ILE A 78 -3.97 -1.16 2.06
CA ILE A 78 -4.63 -1.87 3.16
C ILE A 78 -5.58 -0.94 3.93
N THR A 79 -5.16 0.30 4.18
CA THR A 79 -5.99 1.28 4.91
C THR A 79 -7.27 1.59 4.14
N GLU A 80 -7.17 1.83 2.83
CA GLU A 80 -8.33 2.12 1.99
C GLU A 80 -9.21 0.87 1.79
N MET A 81 -8.64 -0.33 1.75
CA MET A 81 -9.40 -1.58 1.80
C MET A 81 -10.17 -1.79 3.13
N LYS A 82 -9.65 -1.27 4.25
CA LYS A 82 -10.30 -1.35 5.58
C LYS A 82 -11.47 -0.38 5.71
N LYS A 83 -11.43 0.75 5.00
CA LYS A 83 -12.47 1.79 5.03
C LYS A 83 -13.58 1.57 4.00
N ASP A 84 -13.61 0.40 3.34
CA ASP A 84 -14.45 0.13 2.16
C ASP A 84 -14.25 1.16 1.02
N GLY A 85 -13.09 1.83 0.98
CA GLY A 85 -12.73 2.83 -0.04
C GLY A 85 -12.35 2.24 -1.40
N LEU A 86 -12.40 0.91 -1.54
CA LEU A 86 -12.14 0.17 -2.76
C LEU A 86 -13.28 -0.80 -3.04
N SER A 87 -13.85 -0.74 -4.24
CA SER A 87 -14.91 -1.66 -4.65
C SER A 87 -14.35 -3.04 -5.00
N LEU A 88 -15.15 -4.09 -4.74
CA LEU A 88 -14.82 -5.47 -5.11
C LEU A 88 -14.51 -5.62 -6.61
N ALA A 89 -15.15 -4.82 -7.47
CA ALA A 89 -14.91 -4.81 -8.91
C ALA A 89 -13.50 -4.29 -9.28
N GLN A 90 -13.03 -3.21 -8.63
CA GLN A 90 -11.67 -2.68 -8.83
C GLN A 90 -10.61 -3.69 -8.37
N VAL A 91 -10.89 -4.40 -7.28
CA VAL A 91 -10.04 -5.46 -6.77
C VAL A 91 -9.95 -6.60 -7.80
N ILE A 92 -11.08 -7.15 -8.26
CA ILE A 92 -11.10 -8.27 -9.24
C ILE A 92 -10.34 -7.92 -10.54
N GLU A 93 -10.44 -6.68 -11.01
CA GLU A 93 -9.83 -6.24 -12.27
C GLU A 93 -8.30 -6.08 -12.20
N ALA A 94 -7.73 -5.84 -11.02
CA ALA A 94 -6.28 -5.71 -10.81
C ALA A 94 -5.47 -7.03 -10.99
N GLY A 95 -6.17 -8.15 -11.16
CA GLY A 95 -5.56 -9.46 -11.40
C GLY A 95 -5.47 -10.30 -10.13
N ARG A 96 -5.93 -11.55 -10.27
CA ARG A 96 -6.15 -12.52 -9.18
C ARG A 96 -4.97 -12.64 -8.22
N ASP A 97 -3.72 -12.70 -8.71
CA ASP A 97 -2.56 -12.97 -7.86
C ASP A 97 -2.18 -11.81 -6.91
N GLN A 98 -2.42 -10.56 -7.32
CA GLN A 98 -2.06 -9.39 -6.52
C GLN A 98 -3.10 -9.10 -5.45
N VAL A 99 -4.36 -9.27 -5.82
CA VAL A 99 -5.50 -9.30 -4.92
C VAL A 99 -5.33 -10.41 -3.91
N VAL A 100 -4.94 -11.61 -4.36
CA VAL A 100 -4.72 -12.76 -3.49
C VAL A 100 -3.60 -12.49 -2.49
N ASN A 101 -2.50 -11.85 -2.88
CA ASN A 101 -1.46 -11.45 -1.92
C ASN A 101 -1.95 -10.41 -0.89
N LEU A 102 -2.67 -9.37 -1.33
CA LEU A 102 -3.26 -8.38 -0.42
C LEU A 102 -4.37 -8.96 0.47
N LEU A 103 -5.18 -9.89 -0.05
CA LEU A 103 -6.21 -10.62 0.68
C LEU A 103 -5.61 -11.64 1.64
N TYR A 104 -4.51 -12.31 1.29
CA TYR A 104 -3.77 -13.16 2.22
C TYR A 104 -3.20 -12.33 3.36
N LEU A 105 -2.67 -11.14 3.08
CA LEU A 105 -2.19 -10.22 4.11
C LEU A 105 -3.34 -9.74 5.01
N ARG A 106 -4.50 -9.41 4.43
CA ARG A 106 -5.74 -9.08 5.17
C ARG A 106 -6.25 -10.25 6.01
N ALA A 107 -6.23 -11.47 5.47
CA ALA A 107 -6.62 -12.68 6.18
C ALA A 107 -5.66 -12.95 7.35
N TYR A 108 -4.36 -12.75 7.15
CA TYR A 108 -3.36 -12.81 8.22
C TYR A 108 -3.64 -11.80 9.33
N GLN A 109 -3.88 -10.53 9.00
CA GLN A 109 -4.18 -9.49 9.99
C GLN A 109 -5.49 -9.76 10.75
N ALA A 110 -6.50 -10.32 10.07
CA ALA A 110 -7.77 -10.69 10.70
C ALA A 110 -7.59 -11.88 11.67
N LEU A 111 -6.77 -12.88 11.28
CA LEU A 111 -6.43 -14.00 12.15
C LEU A 111 -5.57 -13.56 13.34
N ASP A 112 -4.58 -12.71 13.11
CA ASP A 112 -3.72 -12.14 14.16
C ASP A 112 -4.54 -11.33 15.18
N PHE A 113 -5.46 -10.48 14.70
CA PHE A 113 -6.40 -9.77 15.56
C PHE A 113 -7.28 -10.72 16.37
N ALA A 114 -7.84 -11.76 15.74
CA ALA A 114 -8.66 -12.75 16.43
C ALA A 114 -7.85 -13.54 17.48
N LEU A 115 -6.57 -13.81 17.22
CA LEU A 115 -5.66 -14.46 18.17
C LEU A 115 -5.38 -13.55 19.37
N VAL A 116 -5.09 -12.27 19.13
CA VAL A 116 -4.85 -11.26 20.17
C VAL A 116 -6.10 -11.05 21.05
N GLN A 117 -7.30 -11.13 20.47
CA GLN A 117 -8.56 -11.06 21.20
C GLN A 117 -8.91 -12.38 21.93
N GLY A 118 -8.10 -13.43 21.79
CA GLY A 118 -8.37 -14.76 22.34
C GLY A 118 -9.56 -15.47 21.69
N ALA A 119 -10.05 -14.97 20.55
CA ALA A 119 -11.18 -15.55 19.82
C ALA A 119 -10.78 -16.82 19.04
N ILE A 120 -9.49 -17.00 18.73
CA ILE A 120 -8.92 -18.21 18.16
C ILE A 120 -7.61 -18.58 18.87
N SER A 121 -7.22 -19.86 18.84
CA SER A 121 -5.92 -20.30 19.35
C SER A 121 -4.82 -20.22 18.28
N GLU A 122 -3.57 -20.21 18.72
CA GLU A 122 -2.39 -20.17 17.85
C GLU A 122 -2.34 -21.39 16.90
N SER A 123 -2.79 -22.55 17.39
CA SER A 123 -2.99 -23.76 16.61
C SER A 123 -4.04 -23.57 15.50
N THR A 124 -5.16 -22.91 15.76
CA THR A 124 -6.20 -22.61 14.75
C THR A 124 -5.69 -21.67 13.67
N MET A 125 -4.85 -20.69 14.02
CA MET A 125 -4.20 -19.81 13.05
C MET A 125 -3.30 -20.59 12.09
N ILE A 126 -2.44 -21.48 12.61
CA ILE A 126 -1.53 -22.30 11.81
C ILE A 126 -2.29 -23.18 10.79
N TYR A 127 -3.43 -23.75 11.19
CA TYR A 127 -4.27 -24.55 10.30
C TYR A 127 -4.94 -23.70 9.19
N GLY A 128 -5.44 -22.50 9.51
CA GLY A 128 -6.01 -21.58 8.51
C GLY A 128 -5.00 -21.17 7.43
N LEU A 129 -3.75 -20.97 7.83
CA LEU A 129 -2.63 -20.62 6.95
C LEU A 129 -2.19 -21.78 6.04
N LEU A 130 -2.23 -23.02 6.55
CA LEU A 130 -1.95 -24.23 5.78
C LEU A 130 -3.02 -24.49 4.70
N ILE A 131 -4.29 -24.23 4.99
CA ILE A 131 -5.40 -24.36 4.03
C ILE A 131 -5.26 -23.32 2.91
N CYS A 132 -4.91 -22.09 3.28
CA CYS A 132 -4.61 -21.00 2.35
C CYS A 132 -3.48 -21.33 1.37
N LYS A 133 -2.44 -22.07 1.79
CA LYS A 133 -1.34 -22.50 0.92
C LYS A 133 -1.67 -23.69 0.01
N LYS A 134 -2.66 -24.52 0.35
CA LYS A 134 -2.97 -25.78 -0.34
C LYS A 134 -3.94 -25.66 -1.52
N THR A 135 -4.48 -24.47 -1.79
CA THR A 135 -5.43 -24.21 -2.88
C THR A 135 -4.76 -23.84 -4.23
N ARG A 136 -3.47 -24.18 -4.39
CA ARG A 136 -2.74 -24.12 -5.68
C ARG A 136 -3.00 -25.36 -6.51
#